data_AF-A0A1F3NHY5-F1
#
_entry.id   AF-A0A1F3NHY5-F1
#
_cell.length_a   1.000
_cell.length_b   1.000
_cell.length_c   1.000
_cell.angle_alpha   90.00
_cell.angle_beta   90.00
_cell.angle_gamma   90.00
#
_symmetry.space_group_name_H-M   'P 1'
#
loop_
_entity.id
_entity.type
_entity.pdbx_description
1 polymer ?
#
loop_
_entity_poly.entity_id
_entity_poly.type
_entity_poly.pdbx_seq_one_letter_code
_entity_poly.pdbx_strand_id
1 'polypeptide(L)'
;MKRIQIEDNEFMQEAIQQEILRNEDSRYDHRLHGVLLVSKGMSCYQTGAFLGHDSTTVQRWVHDFNKSGFSGLFDKERPGRPASLDKRQWEKLGRDLRKQPKIFGYTQNLWDGKLLAHHLQSHYRIEVGVRQCQRIFHKFGFRRRKPRPVIAQADPSVQKAFKKTSKVGKKHNE
;
A
#
# COMPACT_ATOMS: atom_id res chain seq x y z
N MET A 1 -7.96 27.59 -49.61
CA MET A 1 -7.57 27.88 -48.21
C MET A 1 -6.35 27.03 -47.85
N LYS A 2 -5.32 27.62 -47.22
CA LYS A 2 -4.12 26.88 -46.81
C LYS A 2 -4.41 26.08 -45.54
N ARG A 3 -4.05 24.80 -45.52
CA ARG A 3 -4.24 23.95 -44.33
C ARG A 3 -3.29 24.43 -43.24
N ILE A 4 -3.83 24.70 -42.05
CA ILE A 4 -3.00 25.01 -40.88
C ILE A 4 -2.30 23.71 -40.47
N GLN A 5 -1.01 23.79 -40.17
CA GLN A 5 -0.17 22.65 -39.77
C GLN A 5 0.46 22.94 -38.40
N ILE A 6 0.69 21.89 -37.63
CA ILE A 6 1.46 21.93 -36.40
C ILE A 6 2.91 21.58 -36.76
N GLU A 7 3.86 22.40 -36.33
CA GLU A 7 5.30 22.12 -36.47
C GLU A 7 5.69 20.90 -35.62
N ASP A 8 6.62 20.07 -36.09
CA ASP A 8 7.04 18.83 -35.42
C ASP A 8 5.89 17.89 -35.04
N ASN A 9 5.01 17.64 -36.01
CA ASN A 9 3.71 16.97 -35.83
C ASN A 9 3.78 15.66 -35.01
N GLU A 10 4.73 14.75 -35.27
CA GLU A 10 4.82 13.48 -34.53
C GLU A 10 5.16 13.68 -33.04
N PHE A 11 6.12 14.54 -32.74
CA PHE A 11 6.49 14.84 -31.35
C PHE A 11 5.35 15.56 -30.63
N MET A 12 4.71 16.51 -31.30
CA MET A 12 3.59 17.25 -30.75
C MET A 12 2.35 16.38 -30.54
N GLN A 13 2.11 15.39 -31.41
CA GLN A 13 1.04 14.41 -31.22
C GLN A 13 1.21 13.63 -29.92
N GLU A 14 2.41 13.10 -29.66
CA GLU A 14 2.70 12.39 -28.41
C GLU A 14 2.54 13.32 -27.20
N ALA A 15 3.08 14.55 -27.27
CA ALA A 15 2.94 15.53 -26.19
C ALA A 15 1.47 15.87 -25.87
N ILE A 16 0.63 16.04 -26.91
CA ILE A 16 -0.81 16.29 -26.75
C ILE A 16 -1.50 15.07 -26.12
N GLN A 17 -1.16 13.86 -26.54
CA GLN A 17 -1.70 12.65 -25.93
C GLN A 17 -1.33 12.54 -24.45
N GLN A 18 -0.07 12.82 -24.09
CA GLN A 18 0.36 12.84 -22.69
C GLN A 18 -0.41 13.89 -21.87
N GLU A 19 -0.63 15.08 -22.42
CA GLU A 19 -1.39 16.12 -21.73
C GLU A 19 -2.87 15.73 -21.54
N ILE A 20 -3.49 15.06 -22.51
CA ILE A 20 -4.83 14.49 -22.37
C ILE A 20 -4.87 13.46 -21.23
N LEU A 21 -3.82 12.63 -21.10
CA LEU A 21 -3.75 11.59 -20.08
C LEU A 21 -3.38 12.10 -18.68
N ARG A 22 -2.97 13.36 -18.56
CA ARG A 22 -2.43 13.94 -17.32
C ARG A 22 -3.47 14.13 -16.23
N ASN A 23 -4.67 14.61 -16.57
CA ASN A 23 -5.73 14.90 -15.60
C ASN A 23 -6.87 13.86 -15.71
N GLU A 24 -7.60 13.64 -14.62
CA GLU A 24 -8.81 12.82 -14.59
C GLU A 24 -9.92 13.42 -15.46
N ASP A 25 -10.16 14.73 -15.38
CA ASP A 25 -11.17 15.41 -16.20
C ASP A 25 -10.84 15.33 -17.70
N SER A 26 -9.58 15.58 -18.08
CA SER A 26 -9.13 15.46 -19.47
C SER A 26 -9.31 14.05 -20.02
N ARG A 27 -9.05 13.02 -19.20
CA ARG A 27 -9.28 11.61 -19.57
C ARG A 27 -10.77 11.30 -19.70
N TYR A 28 -11.60 11.85 -18.82
CA TYR A 28 -13.06 11.73 -18.91
C TYR A 28 -13.58 12.34 -20.21
N ASP A 29 -13.20 13.58 -20.52
CA ASP A 29 -13.60 14.27 -21.75
C ASP A 29 -13.09 13.55 -23.00
N HIS A 30 -11.88 12.98 -22.96
CA HIS A 30 -11.34 12.20 -24.06
C HIS A 30 -12.18 10.94 -24.35
N ARG A 31 -12.59 10.22 -23.30
CA ARG A 31 -13.50 9.07 -23.42
C ARG A 31 -14.86 9.50 -23.95
N LEU A 32 -15.36 10.66 -23.49
CA LEU A 32 -16.61 11.24 -23.95
C LEU A 32 -16.57 11.52 -25.46
N HIS A 33 -15.47 12.07 -25.97
CA HIS A 33 -15.25 12.24 -27.41
C HIS A 33 -15.25 10.89 -28.15
N GLY A 34 -14.60 9.87 -27.60
CA GLY A 34 -14.63 8.51 -28.17
C GLY A 34 -16.04 7.96 -28.30
N VAL A 35 -16.84 8.04 -27.25
CA VAL A 35 -18.25 7.61 -27.28
C VAL A 35 -19.07 8.44 -28.26
N LEU A 36 -18.84 9.75 -28.33
CA LEU A 36 -19.52 10.64 -29.27
C LEU A 36 -19.22 10.25 -30.73
N LEU A 37 -17.97 9.93 -31.07
CA LEU A 37 -17.59 9.49 -32.42
C LEU A 37 -18.29 8.17 -32.79
N VAL A 38 -18.36 7.23 -31.85
CA VAL A 38 -19.10 5.98 -32.05
C VAL A 38 -20.60 6.24 -32.24
N SER A 39 -21.20 7.15 -31.46
CA SER A 39 -22.62 7.52 -31.64
C SER A 39 -22.91 8.18 -32.99
N LYS A 40 -21.90 8.80 -33.61
CA LYS A 40 -21.97 9.38 -34.97
C LYS A 40 -21.76 8.33 -36.07
N GLY A 41 -21.62 7.06 -35.72
CA GLY A 41 -21.51 5.93 -36.66
C GLY A 41 -20.09 5.49 -36.97
N MET A 42 -19.06 6.05 -36.33
CA MET A 42 -17.70 5.52 -36.48
C MET A 42 -17.56 4.18 -35.75
N SER A 43 -16.84 3.23 -36.35
CA SER A 43 -16.55 1.97 -35.66
C SER A 43 -15.57 2.18 -34.50
N CYS A 44 -15.54 1.25 -33.53
CA CYS A 44 -14.55 1.28 -32.45
C CYS A 44 -13.10 1.24 -32.98
N TYR A 45 -12.88 0.55 -34.11
CA TYR A 45 -11.59 0.51 -34.79
C TYR A 45 -11.20 1.87 -35.36
N GLN A 46 -12.09 2.51 -36.12
CA GLN A 46 -11.85 3.84 -36.70
C GLN A 46 -11.64 4.89 -35.61
N THR A 47 -12.46 4.84 -34.56
CA THR A 47 -12.37 5.75 -33.41
C THR A 47 -11.06 5.56 -32.65
N GLY A 48 -10.64 4.32 -32.43
CA GLY A 48 -9.35 4.00 -31.80
C GLY A 48 -8.18 4.54 -32.61
N ALA A 49 -8.15 4.25 -33.92
CA ALA A 49 -7.13 4.78 -34.83
C ALA A 49 -7.10 6.31 -34.85
N PHE A 50 -8.26 6.97 -34.79
CA PHE A 50 -8.37 8.43 -34.78
C PHE A 50 -7.91 9.06 -33.46
N LEU A 51 -8.18 8.41 -32.33
CA LEU A 51 -7.85 8.93 -30.99
C LEU A 51 -6.53 8.42 -30.41
N GLY A 52 -5.81 7.55 -31.13
CA GLY A 52 -4.57 6.93 -30.65
C GLY A 52 -4.78 5.82 -29.60
N HIS A 53 -5.90 5.09 -29.65
CA HIS A 53 -6.21 4.00 -28.73
C HIS A 53 -6.47 2.69 -29.48
N ASP A 54 -6.26 1.56 -28.80
CA ASP A 54 -6.68 0.27 -29.34
C ASP A 54 -8.22 0.17 -29.41
N SER A 55 -8.72 -0.53 -30.42
CA SER A 55 -10.16 -0.73 -30.64
C SER A 55 -10.88 -1.33 -29.43
N THR A 56 -10.23 -2.22 -28.66
CA THR A 56 -10.79 -2.82 -27.45
C THR A 56 -10.93 -1.81 -26.31
N THR A 57 -10.08 -0.77 -26.28
CA THR A 57 -10.16 0.31 -25.29
C THR A 57 -11.39 1.16 -25.53
N VAL A 58 -11.63 1.54 -26.80
CA VAL A 58 -12.85 2.27 -27.18
C VAL A 58 -14.10 1.42 -26.93
N GLN A 59 -14.05 0.12 -27.26
CA GLN A 59 -15.15 -0.80 -26.99
C GLN A 59 -15.49 -0.85 -25.49
N ARG A 60 -14.49 -0.85 -24.61
CA ARG A 60 -14.70 -0.80 -23.15
C ARG A 60 -15.38 0.50 -22.72
N TRP A 61 -14.95 1.65 -23.25
CA TRP A 61 -15.60 2.94 -22.94
C TRP A 61 -17.07 2.94 -23.33
N VAL A 62 -17.40 2.43 -24.52
CA VAL A 62 -18.79 2.31 -24.99
C VAL A 62 -19.59 1.35 -24.10
N HIS A 63 -19.01 0.21 -23.70
CA HIS A 63 -19.67 -0.72 -22.77
C HIS A 63 -19.93 -0.09 -21.40
N ASP A 64 -18.94 0.60 -20.83
CA ASP A 64 -19.06 1.25 -19.54
C ASP A 64 -20.12 2.37 -19.57
N PHE A 65 -20.16 3.14 -20.67
CA PHE A 65 -21.20 4.13 -20.92
C PHE A 65 -22.59 3.49 -21.05
N ASN A 66 -22.74 2.43 -21.84
CA ASN A 66 -24.03 1.75 -21.98
C ASN A 66 -24.50 1.13 -20.65
N LYS A 67 -23.58 0.73 -19.78
CA LYS A 67 -23.89 0.14 -18.48
C LYS A 67 -24.25 1.17 -17.41
N SER A 68 -23.54 2.31 -17.36
CA SER A 68 -23.59 3.23 -16.21
C SER A 68 -23.76 4.72 -16.62
N GLY A 69 -24.02 5.00 -17.90
CA GLY A 69 -24.07 6.34 -18.46
C GLY A 69 -22.74 7.09 -18.32
N PHE A 70 -22.81 8.41 -18.16
CA PHE A 70 -21.64 9.28 -17.93
C PHE A 70 -20.78 8.82 -16.76
N SER A 71 -21.40 8.28 -15.69
CA SER A 71 -20.65 7.79 -14.52
C SER A 71 -19.64 6.68 -14.87
N GLY A 72 -19.89 5.91 -15.93
CA GLY A 72 -19.02 4.84 -16.40
C GLY A 72 -17.71 5.32 -17.02
N LEU A 73 -17.64 6.57 -17.47
CA LEU A 73 -16.45 7.13 -18.12
C LEU A 73 -15.45 7.74 -17.13
N PHE A 74 -15.87 8.04 -15.90
CA PHE A 74 -14.96 8.54 -14.87
C PHE A 74 -13.89 7.51 -14.54
N ASP A 75 -12.71 8.00 -14.20
CA ASP A 75 -11.70 7.13 -13.62
C ASP A 75 -12.17 6.61 -12.28
N LYS A 76 -12.28 5.28 -12.20
CA LYS A 76 -12.50 4.61 -10.93
C LYS A 76 -11.20 4.64 -10.16
N GLU A 77 -11.27 4.99 -8.88
CA GLU A 77 -10.17 4.72 -7.96
C GLU A 77 -9.76 3.26 -8.15
N ARG A 78 -8.47 3.04 -8.44
CA ARG A 78 -7.91 1.70 -8.51
C ARG A 78 -7.60 1.31 -7.07
N PRO A 79 -8.45 0.53 -6.36
CA PRO A 79 -8.03 0.01 -5.07
C PRO A 79 -6.77 -0.78 -5.34
N GLY A 80 -5.65 -0.38 -4.74
CA GLY A 80 -4.42 -1.15 -4.82
C GLY A 80 -4.65 -2.57 -4.32
N ARG A 81 -3.58 -3.39 -4.26
CA ARG A 81 -3.69 -4.77 -3.74
C ARG A 81 -4.47 -4.75 -2.41
N PRO A 82 -5.58 -5.51 -2.28
CA PRO A 82 -6.38 -5.50 -1.07
C PRO A 82 -5.49 -5.84 0.12
N ALA A 83 -5.68 -5.10 1.22
CA ALA A 83 -4.92 -5.34 2.44
C ALA A 83 -5.15 -6.78 2.91
N SER A 84 -4.09 -7.48 3.30
CA SER A 84 -4.19 -8.87 3.75
C SER A 84 -5.06 -9.02 5.01
N LEU A 85 -5.26 -7.95 5.76
CA LEU A 85 -6.09 -7.87 6.97
C LEU A 85 -7.24 -6.90 6.72
N ASP A 86 -8.46 -7.31 7.02
CA ASP A 86 -9.61 -6.40 7.04
C ASP A 86 -9.51 -5.43 8.24
N LYS A 87 -10.39 -4.41 8.28
CA LYS A 87 -10.37 -3.39 9.34
C LYS A 87 -10.60 -3.98 10.74
N ARG A 88 -11.50 -4.96 10.88
CA ARG A 88 -11.82 -5.59 12.17
C ARG A 88 -10.66 -6.45 12.66
N GLN A 89 -10.03 -7.19 11.75
CA GLN A 89 -8.83 -7.97 12.01
C GLN A 89 -7.66 -7.07 12.39
N TRP A 90 -7.50 -5.92 11.75
CA TRP A 90 -6.48 -4.93 12.08
C TRP A 90 -6.63 -4.39 13.51
N GLU A 91 -7.84 -4.01 13.89
CA GLU A 91 -8.14 -3.56 15.26
C GLU A 91 -7.91 -4.66 16.30
N LYS A 92 -8.34 -5.89 16.00
CA LYS A 92 -8.13 -7.05 16.86
C LYS A 92 -6.64 -7.35 17.03
N LEU A 93 -5.87 -7.35 15.94
CA LEU A 93 -4.43 -7.55 15.96
C LEU A 93 -3.73 -6.50 16.81
N GLY A 94 -4.15 -5.23 16.71
CA GLY A 94 -3.64 -4.16 17.56
C GLY A 94 -3.89 -4.41 19.05
N ARG A 95 -5.01 -5.02 19.43
CA ARG A 95 -5.27 -5.43 20.83
C ARG A 95 -4.41 -6.61 21.24
N ASP A 96 -4.21 -7.59 20.35
CA ASP A 96 -3.40 -8.78 20.63
C ASP A 96 -1.93 -8.43 20.83
N LEU A 97 -1.37 -7.53 19.99
CA LEU A 97 0.02 -7.08 20.09
C LEU A 97 0.35 -6.29 21.36
N ARG A 98 -0.66 -5.73 22.05
CA ARG A 98 -0.48 -5.05 23.35
C ARG A 98 -0.45 -6.03 24.53
N LYS A 99 -0.97 -7.24 24.35
CA LYS A 99 -0.90 -8.32 25.34
C LYS A 99 0.45 -9.02 25.25
N GLN A 100 0.84 -9.71 26.33
CA GLN A 100 2.05 -10.53 26.31
C GLN A 100 1.83 -11.79 25.46
N PRO A 101 2.81 -12.21 24.63
CA PRO A 101 2.66 -13.40 23.79
C PRO A 101 2.30 -14.68 24.57
N LYS A 102 2.72 -14.77 25.83
CA LYS A 102 2.37 -15.86 26.76
C LYS A 102 0.86 -16.11 26.91
N ILE A 103 0.04 -15.06 26.82
CA ILE A 103 -1.42 -15.17 26.91
C ILE A 103 -1.98 -15.99 25.73
N PHE A 104 -1.26 -16.04 24.61
CA PHE A 104 -1.60 -16.81 23.43
C PHE A 104 -0.92 -18.19 23.39
N GLY A 105 -0.30 -18.63 24.50
CA GLY A 105 0.38 -19.91 24.59
C GLY A 105 1.81 -19.93 24.04
N TYR A 106 2.39 -18.76 23.73
CA TYR A 106 3.75 -18.69 23.20
C TYR A 106 4.81 -18.69 24.32
N THR A 107 5.97 -19.30 24.05
CA THR A 107 7.09 -19.37 25.01
C THR A 107 7.86 -18.05 25.13
N GLN A 108 7.80 -17.20 24.10
CA GLN A 108 8.51 -15.92 24.05
C GLN A 108 7.82 -14.85 24.91
N ASN A 109 8.63 -13.99 25.55
CA ASN A 109 8.12 -12.86 26.35
C ASN A 109 7.80 -11.61 25.51
N LEU A 110 8.35 -11.51 24.30
CA LEU A 110 8.22 -10.34 23.43
C LEU A 110 7.77 -10.76 22.04
N TRP A 111 6.99 -9.89 21.41
CA TRP A 111 6.63 -10.03 20.01
C TRP A 111 7.85 -9.81 19.13
N ASP A 112 8.10 -10.76 18.23
CA ASP A 112 9.06 -10.60 17.13
C ASP A 112 8.37 -10.85 15.78
N GLY A 113 9.08 -10.61 14.69
CA GLY A 113 8.52 -10.75 13.34
C GLY A 113 8.14 -12.19 12.97
N LYS A 114 8.80 -13.20 13.53
CA LYS A 114 8.50 -14.61 13.26
C LYS A 114 7.26 -15.05 14.04
N LEU A 115 7.17 -14.64 15.30
CA LEU A 115 6.06 -14.90 16.19
C LEU A 115 4.79 -14.23 15.69
N LEU A 116 4.88 -13.00 15.18
CA LEU A 116 3.74 -12.34 14.54
C LEU A 116 3.30 -13.06 13.26
N ALA A 117 4.22 -13.53 12.42
CA ALA A 117 3.87 -14.32 11.24
C ALA A 117 3.12 -15.60 11.63
N HIS A 118 3.62 -16.32 12.64
CA HIS A 118 2.95 -17.50 13.17
C HIS A 118 1.57 -17.18 13.76
N HIS A 119 1.46 -16.10 14.54
CA HIS A 119 0.18 -15.67 15.12
C HIS A 119 -0.86 -15.31 14.06
N LEU A 120 -0.45 -14.62 12.98
CA LEU A 120 -1.31 -14.29 11.85
C LEU A 120 -1.76 -15.55 11.10
N GLN A 121 -0.88 -16.54 10.94
CA GLN A 121 -1.25 -17.79 10.31
C GLN A 121 -2.24 -18.59 11.17
N SER A 122 -1.97 -18.75 12.47
CA SER A 122 -2.81 -19.58 13.35
C SER A 122 -4.14 -18.95 13.72
N HIS A 123 -4.19 -17.65 14.05
CA HIS A 123 -5.40 -17.00 14.55
C HIS A 123 -6.19 -16.25 13.47
N TYR A 124 -5.54 -15.86 12.38
CA TYR A 124 -6.16 -15.08 11.31
C TYR A 124 -6.16 -15.80 9.96
N ARG A 125 -5.49 -16.95 9.82
CA ARG A 125 -5.33 -17.71 8.56
C ARG A 125 -4.71 -16.89 7.44
N ILE A 126 -3.80 -15.98 7.80
CA ILE A 126 -3.14 -15.06 6.87
C ILE A 126 -1.65 -15.34 6.88
N GLU A 127 -1.11 -15.69 5.71
CA GLU A 127 0.32 -15.88 5.51
C GLU A 127 1.01 -14.57 5.17
N VAL A 128 1.95 -14.18 6.03
CA VAL A 128 2.64 -12.91 5.94
C VAL A 128 4.12 -13.11 6.18
N GLY A 129 4.95 -12.61 5.26
CA GLY A 129 6.40 -12.64 5.43
C GLY A 129 6.88 -11.82 6.62
N VAL A 130 8.00 -12.22 7.22
CA VAL A 130 8.58 -11.58 8.41
C VAL A 130 8.82 -10.07 8.21
N ARG A 131 9.26 -9.64 7.02
CA ARG A 131 9.43 -8.21 6.70
C ARG A 131 8.11 -7.43 6.77
N GLN A 132 7.02 -8.03 6.29
CA GLN A 132 5.70 -7.39 6.35
C GLN A 132 5.20 -7.35 7.80
N CYS A 133 5.47 -8.38 8.61
CA CYS A 133 5.23 -8.36 10.06
C CYS A 133 6.00 -7.23 10.77
N GLN A 134 7.26 -6.99 10.39
CA GLN A 134 8.03 -5.84 10.90
C GLN A 134 7.39 -4.50 10.52
N ARG A 135 6.93 -4.35 9.27
CA ARG A 135 6.18 -3.15 8.83
C ARG A 135 4.88 -2.98 9.62
N ILE A 136 4.18 -4.08 9.95
CA ILE A 136 2.98 -4.05 10.79
C ILE A 136 3.30 -3.48 12.18
N PHE A 137 4.41 -3.91 12.82
CA PHE A 137 4.84 -3.30 14.09
C PHE A 137 5.04 -1.79 13.98
N HIS A 138 5.69 -1.32 12.92
CA HIS A 138 5.88 0.11 12.68
C HIS A 138 4.56 0.85 12.50
N LYS A 139 3.59 0.28 11.77
CA LYS A 139 2.25 0.88 11.59
C LYS A 139 1.49 1.02 12.92
N PHE A 140 1.68 0.11 13.87
CA PHE A 140 1.10 0.21 15.21
C PHE A 140 1.95 1.06 16.18
N GLY A 141 3.04 1.69 15.72
CA GLY A 141 3.90 2.54 16.55
C GLY A 141 4.84 1.79 17.49
N PHE A 142 5.03 0.47 17.31
CA PHE A 142 5.95 -0.29 18.15
C PHE A 142 7.42 0.00 17.78
N ARG A 143 8.25 0.19 18.81
CA ARG A 143 9.70 0.33 18.66
C ARG A 143 10.41 -0.98 18.97
N ARG A 144 11.40 -1.34 18.16
CA ARG A 144 12.28 -2.48 18.41
C ARG A 144 13.02 -2.29 19.75
N ARG A 145 12.79 -3.21 20.69
CA ARG A 145 13.57 -3.30 21.93
C ARG A 145 14.69 -4.33 21.75
N LYS A 146 15.92 -3.95 22.08
CA LYS A 146 17.03 -4.91 22.17
C LYS A 146 16.96 -5.58 23.56
N PRO A 147 16.99 -6.92 23.65
CA PRO A 147 17.17 -7.60 24.93
C PRO A 147 18.44 -7.09 25.61
N ARG A 148 18.40 -6.88 26.93
CA ARG A 148 19.62 -6.57 27.69
C ARG A 148 20.50 -7.82 27.66
N PRO A 149 21.77 -7.74 27.20
CA PRO A 149 22.65 -8.90 27.17
C PRO A 149 22.83 -9.43 28.60
N VAL A 150 22.61 -10.73 28.78
CA VAL A 150 22.90 -11.45 30.02
C VAL A 150 24.17 -12.25 29.76
N ILE A 151 25.18 -12.07 30.61
CA ILE A 151 26.44 -12.81 30.52
C ILE A 151 26.16 -14.27 30.88
N ALA A 152 26.34 -15.19 29.93
CA ALA A 152 25.94 -16.60 30.05
C ALA A 152 26.65 -17.36 31.18
N GLN A 153 27.81 -16.90 31.64
CA GLN A 153 28.63 -17.53 32.69
C GLN A 153 28.62 -16.77 34.03
N ALA A 154 27.72 -15.80 34.21
CA ALA A 154 27.71 -15.04 35.44
C ALA A 154 27.03 -15.85 36.58
N ASP A 155 27.80 -16.15 37.62
CA ASP A 155 27.32 -16.80 38.83
C ASP A 155 26.19 -15.95 39.48
N PRO A 156 24.98 -16.51 39.68
CA PRO A 156 23.85 -15.82 40.30
C PRO A 156 24.15 -15.25 41.69
N SER A 157 25.07 -15.86 42.44
CA SER A 157 25.49 -15.43 43.77
C SER A 157 26.34 -14.15 43.71
N VAL A 158 27.29 -14.09 42.77
CA VAL A 158 28.19 -12.96 42.55
C VAL A 158 27.42 -11.74 42.02
N GLN A 159 26.43 -11.94 41.16
CA GLN A 159 25.54 -10.85 40.71
C GLN A 159 24.69 -10.25 41.84
N LYS A 160 24.22 -11.06 42.80
CA LYS A 160 23.44 -10.58 43.95
C LYS A 160 24.31 -9.80 44.93
N ALA A 161 25.56 -10.23 45.16
CA ALA A 161 26.52 -9.52 45.99
C ALA A 161 26.89 -8.14 45.40
N PHE A 162 27.17 -8.07 44.09
CA PHE A 162 27.50 -6.82 43.41
C PHE A 162 26.36 -5.78 43.44
N LYS A 163 25.09 -6.21 43.37
CA LYS A 163 23.93 -5.30 43.49
C LYS A 163 23.75 -4.70 44.89
N LYS A 164 24.33 -5.29 45.96
CA LYS A 164 24.20 -4.80 47.34
C LYS A 164 25.33 -3.84 47.77
N THR A 165 26.42 -3.74 47.01
CA THR A 165 27.58 -2.92 47.33
C THR A 165 27.86 -1.86 46.27
N SER A 166 26.85 -1.09 45.88
CA SER A 166 27.08 0.16 45.16
C SER A 166 27.23 1.29 46.18
N LYS A 167 28.45 1.81 46.40
CA LYS A 167 28.64 3.05 47.18
C LYS A 167 27.87 4.17 46.46
N VAL A 168 27.03 4.90 47.21
CA VAL A 168 26.38 6.13 46.74
C VAL A 168 27.47 7.07 46.23
N GLY A 169 27.44 7.41 44.94
CA GLY A 169 28.42 8.30 44.33
C GLY A 169 28.45 9.63 45.06
N LYS A 170 29.65 10.11 45.43
CA LYS A 170 29.82 11.46 45.98
C LYS A 170 29.33 12.47 44.94
N LYS A 171 28.31 13.26 45.28
CA LYS A 171 27.98 14.49 44.56
C LYS A 171 29.17 15.44 44.70
N HIS A 172 29.79 15.84 43.59
CA HIS A 172 30.58 17.07 43.55
C HIS A 172 29.61 18.24 43.50
N ASN A 173 29.66 19.09 44.52
CA ASN A 173 29.14 20.45 44.49
C ASN A 173 30.35 21.37 44.35
N GLU A 174 30.21 22.32 43.41
CA GLU A 174 31.02 23.52 43.13
C GLU A 174 32.48 23.33 42.71
#